data_AF-A0A0G4Q394-F1
#
_entry.id   AF-A0A0G4Q394-F1
#
_cell.length_a   1.000
_cell.length_b   1.000
_cell.length_c   1.000
_cell.angle_alpha   90.00
_cell.angle_beta   90.00
_cell.angle_gamma   90.00
#
_symmetry.space_group_name_H-M   'P 1'
#
loop_
_entity.id
_entity.type
_entity.pdbx_description
1 polymer ?
#
loop_
_entity_poly.entity_id
_entity_poly.type
_entity_poly.pdbx_seq_one_letter_code
_entity_poly.pdbx_strand_id
1 'polypeptide(L)'
;MKNKKLLFQLFILFNSQMVLAGENIIVNDELSSKTTLTFDNKKNKDVINIDTNLEDGISLNFYRKFNVPKEGVILNNKEAKANVIINEVTGNEMSLINGNVRVEGLKAHVIIANPNGIECNQCSASRVTDFTLISGKTNDSVSDFILSKKNYVSIRGLKRIASQKINLISNKIFMEGKLNKSIDTLNILSGLQIYHLFSKNEFNHNGQISFFEGVKANLNKINIKHGYGEIYFDKDIYNIIKSKINIDRLSENSALYISR
;
A
#
# COMPACT_ATOMS: atom_id res chain seq x y z
N MET A 1 55.06 -5.14 -55.28
CA MET A 1 54.03 -4.12 -54.98
C MET A 1 52.67 -4.61 -55.46
N LYS A 2 51.74 -4.96 -54.55
CA LYS A 2 50.28 -4.74 -54.64
C LYS A 2 49.53 -5.40 -53.47
N ASN A 3 49.23 -4.55 -52.49
CA ASN A 3 48.10 -4.49 -51.56
C ASN A 3 47.42 -5.78 -51.06
N LYS A 4 47.75 -6.13 -49.81
CA LYS A 4 46.87 -6.84 -48.87
C LYS A 4 45.65 -5.96 -48.57
N LYS A 5 44.44 -6.36 -48.97
CA LYS A 5 43.19 -5.83 -48.40
C LYS A 5 42.80 -6.70 -47.21
N LEU A 6 43.12 -6.22 -46.02
CA LEU A 6 42.69 -6.79 -44.75
C LEU A 6 41.21 -6.37 -44.55
N LEU A 7 40.28 -7.31 -44.72
CA LEU A 7 38.87 -7.14 -44.41
C LEU A 7 38.70 -7.27 -42.88
N PHE A 8 38.66 -6.14 -42.18
CA PHE A 8 38.25 -6.08 -40.78
C PHE A 8 36.71 -6.10 -40.74
N GLN A 9 36.12 -7.28 -40.55
CA GLN A 9 34.70 -7.37 -40.18
C GLN A 9 34.57 -6.96 -38.71
N LEU A 10 34.03 -5.77 -38.47
CA LEU A 10 33.68 -5.26 -37.16
C LEU A 10 32.40 -5.98 -36.68
N PHE A 11 32.54 -7.10 -35.98
CA PHE A 11 31.42 -7.71 -35.25
C PHE A 11 31.17 -6.92 -33.96
N ILE A 12 30.25 -5.95 -34.01
CA ILE A 12 29.70 -5.34 -32.80
C ILE A 12 28.73 -6.35 -32.20
N LEU A 13 29.17 -7.08 -31.17
CA LEU A 13 28.28 -7.84 -30.31
C LEU A 13 27.50 -6.85 -29.45
N PHE A 14 26.32 -6.44 -29.92
CA PHE A 14 25.30 -5.87 -29.04
C PHE A 14 24.80 -6.98 -28.11
N ASN A 15 25.49 -7.17 -26.98
CA ASN A 15 24.91 -7.83 -25.82
C ASN A 15 23.89 -6.86 -25.21
N SER A 16 22.72 -6.72 -25.86
CA SER A 16 21.55 -6.20 -25.17
C SER A 16 21.07 -7.32 -24.26
N GLN A 17 21.57 -7.34 -23.02
CA GLN A 17 20.84 -8.02 -21.97
C GLN A 17 19.47 -7.32 -21.90
N MET A 18 18.48 -7.97 -22.49
CA MET A 18 17.10 -7.56 -22.39
C MET A 18 16.76 -7.68 -20.90
N VAL A 19 16.78 -6.55 -20.19
CA VAL A 19 16.18 -6.49 -18.86
C VAL A 19 14.70 -6.73 -19.11
N LEU A 20 14.25 -7.96 -18.86
CA LEU A 20 12.82 -8.24 -18.75
C LEU A 20 12.34 -7.38 -17.59
N ALA A 21 11.71 -6.24 -17.89
CA ALA A 21 10.96 -5.52 -16.89
C ALA A 21 9.87 -6.48 -16.40
N GLY A 22 10.03 -6.99 -15.18
CA GLY A 22 9.03 -7.87 -14.59
C GLY A 22 7.69 -7.16 -14.53
N GLU A 23 6.61 -7.90 -14.80
CA GLU A 23 5.25 -7.36 -14.74
C GLU A 23 4.97 -6.79 -13.35
N ASN A 24 4.32 -5.62 -13.30
CA ASN A 24 3.97 -4.97 -12.04
C ASN A 24 2.78 -5.65 -11.36
N ILE A 25 1.84 -6.16 -12.15
CA ILE A 25 0.61 -6.79 -11.67
C ILE A 25 0.48 -8.14 -12.35
N ILE A 26 0.24 -9.18 -11.55
CA ILE A 26 -0.06 -10.54 -12.02
C ILE A 26 -1.30 -10.98 -11.25
N VAL A 27 -2.44 -11.09 -11.93
CA VAL A 27 -3.69 -11.58 -11.32
C VAL A 27 -3.51 -13.05 -10.92
N ASN A 28 -4.12 -13.44 -9.81
CA ASN A 28 -4.25 -14.83 -9.42
C ASN A 28 -5.57 -15.38 -9.97
N ASP A 29 -5.54 -15.86 -11.21
CA ASP A 29 -6.74 -16.31 -11.92
C ASP A 29 -7.44 -17.51 -11.24
N GLU A 30 -6.71 -18.29 -10.44
CA GLU A 30 -7.28 -19.43 -9.68
C GLU A 30 -8.24 -18.96 -8.60
N LEU A 31 -7.96 -17.83 -7.96
CA LEU A 31 -8.78 -17.25 -6.88
C LEU A 31 -9.66 -16.09 -7.36
N SER A 32 -9.32 -15.48 -8.49
CA SER A 32 -10.01 -14.31 -9.07
C SER A 32 -10.26 -14.47 -10.56
N SER A 33 -10.95 -15.54 -10.95
CA SER A 33 -11.24 -15.87 -12.35
C SER A 33 -11.98 -14.77 -13.14
N LYS A 34 -12.60 -13.80 -12.45
CA LYS A 34 -13.32 -12.67 -13.06
C LYS A 34 -12.55 -11.35 -13.03
N THR A 35 -11.48 -11.27 -12.25
CA THR A 35 -10.59 -10.10 -12.28
C THR A 35 -9.73 -10.18 -13.53
N THR A 36 -9.67 -9.11 -14.31
CA THR A 36 -8.88 -9.09 -15.55
C THR A 36 -7.95 -7.88 -15.59
N LEU A 37 -6.79 -8.07 -16.20
CA LEU A 37 -5.82 -7.02 -16.43
C LEU A 37 -5.83 -6.63 -17.90
N THR A 38 -6.01 -5.34 -18.16
CA THR A 38 -5.96 -4.72 -19.48
C THR A 38 -5.06 -3.49 -19.44
N PHE A 39 -4.68 -2.94 -20.59
CA PHE A 39 -3.82 -1.76 -20.66
C PHE A 39 -4.50 -0.62 -21.43
N ASP A 40 -4.60 0.56 -20.81
CA ASP A 40 -5.10 1.77 -21.47
C ASP A 40 -3.92 2.51 -22.13
N ASN A 41 -3.72 2.27 -23.42
CA ASN A 41 -2.67 2.91 -24.22
C ASN A 41 -2.75 4.45 -24.21
N LYS A 42 -3.94 5.04 -24.07
CA LYS A 42 -4.09 6.51 -24.09
C LYS A 42 -3.66 7.12 -22.77
N LYS A 43 -3.89 6.43 -21.65
CA LYS A 43 -3.48 6.87 -20.32
C LYS A 43 -2.12 6.36 -19.89
N ASN A 44 -1.56 5.39 -20.62
CA ASN A 44 -0.34 4.66 -20.29
C ASN A 44 -0.43 4.02 -18.90
N LYS A 45 -1.50 3.24 -18.65
CA LYS A 45 -1.77 2.63 -17.35
C LYS A 45 -2.38 1.24 -17.47
N ASP A 46 -2.01 0.40 -16.50
CA ASP A 46 -2.73 -0.83 -16.21
C ASP A 46 -4.16 -0.51 -15.73
N VAL A 47 -5.12 -1.25 -16.27
CA VAL A 47 -6.53 -1.20 -15.91
C VAL A 47 -6.96 -2.59 -15.44
N ILE A 48 -7.27 -2.67 -14.16
CA ILE A 48 -7.81 -3.84 -13.51
C ILE A 48 -9.33 -3.75 -13.56
N ASN A 49 -9.98 -4.61 -14.32
CA ASN A 49 -11.42 -4.80 -14.23
C ASN A 49 -11.67 -5.74 -13.05
N ILE A 50 -12.19 -5.17 -11.97
CA ILE A 50 -12.36 -5.88 -10.70
C ILE A 50 -13.52 -6.88 -10.75
N ASP A 51 -13.49 -7.85 -9.84
CA ASP A 51 -14.53 -8.86 -9.75
C ASP A 51 -15.91 -8.23 -9.52
N THR A 52 -16.89 -8.73 -10.27
CA THR A 52 -18.31 -8.37 -10.22
C THR A 52 -19.12 -9.26 -9.28
N ASN A 53 -18.57 -10.39 -8.84
CA ASN A 53 -19.11 -11.19 -7.76
C ASN A 53 -18.84 -10.48 -6.43
N LEU A 54 -19.84 -9.76 -5.95
CA LEU A 54 -19.74 -9.04 -4.68
C LEU A 54 -20.42 -9.83 -3.58
N GLU A 55 -19.71 -10.01 -2.47
CA GLU A 55 -20.30 -10.38 -1.19
C GLU A 55 -20.39 -9.12 -0.33
N ASP A 56 -21.59 -8.77 0.16
CA ASP A 56 -21.85 -7.57 0.97
C ASP A 56 -21.31 -6.24 0.37
N GLY A 57 -21.21 -6.16 -0.95
CA GLY A 57 -20.68 -4.99 -1.66
C GLY A 57 -19.15 -4.89 -1.69
N ILE A 58 -18.45 -5.97 -1.34
CA ILE A 58 -17.00 -6.12 -1.37
C ILE A 58 -16.60 -6.85 -2.65
N SER A 59 -15.69 -6.26 -3.42
CA SER A 59 -15.00 -6.92 -4.53
C SER A 59 -13.64 -7.42 -4.05
N LEU A 60 -13.46 -8.74 -3.99
CA LEU A 60 -12.22 -9.38 -3.56
C LEU A 60 -11.40 -9.80 -4.79
N ASN A 61 -10.18 -9.25 -4.91
CA ASN A 61 -9.32 -9.44 -6.06
C ASN A 61 -7.96 -9.95 -5.60
N PHE A 62 -7.55 -11.11 -6.08
CA PHE A 62 -6.32 -11.78 -5.70
C PHE A 62 -5.25 -11.64 -6.78
N TYR A 63 -4.00 -11.47 -6.34
CA TYR A 63 -2.85 -11.25 -7.21
C TYR A 63 -1.67 -12.09 -6.76
N ARG A 64 -0.95 -12.69 -7.70
CA ARG A 64 0.40 -13.21 -7.41
C ARG A 64 1.40 -12.08 -7.18
N LYS A 65 1.17 -10.91 -7.81
CA LYS A 65 1.99 -9.72 -7.67
C LYS A 65 1.15 -8.47 -7.85
N PHE A 66 1.34 -7.46 -7.00
CA PHE A 66 0.65 -6.17 -7.10
C PHE A 66 1.58 -5.02 -6.72
N ASN A 67 2.15 -4.38 -7.74
CA ASN A 67 2.92 -3.15 -7.64
C ASN A 67 2.20 -2.04 -8.42
N VAL A 68 2.28 -0.82 -7.91
CA VAL A 68 1.72 0.36 -8.57
C VAL A 68 2.90 1.18 -9.09
N PRO A 69 3.19 1.15 -10.40
CA PRO A 69 4.29 1.92 -10.97
C PRO A 69 3.97 3.42 -10.92
N LYS A 70 4.93 4.29 -11.29
CA LYS A 70 4.78 5.75 -11.18
C LYS A 70 3.60 6.30 -11.99
N GLU A 71 3.34 5.66 -13.12
CA GLU A 71 2.24 5.89 -14.04
C GLU A 71 0.88 5.68 -13.33
N GLY A 72 0.84 4.78 -12.35
CA GLY A 72 -0.33 4.42 -11.58
C GLY A 72 -1.18 3.34 -12.25
N VAL A 73 -2.24 2.94 -11.54
CA VAL A 73 -3.16 1.86 -11.93
C VAL A 73 -4.60 2.36 -11.84
N ILE A 74 -5.47 1.79 -12.66
CA ILE A 74 -6.91 2.05 -12.63
C ILE A 74 -7.63 0.79 -12.15
N LEU A 75 -8.45 0.93 -11.12
CA LEU A 75 -9.44 -0.04 -10.69
C LEU A 75 -10.77 0.33 -11.37
N ASN A 76 -11.19 -0.46 -12.35
CA ASN A 76 -12.43 -0.23 -13.09
C ASN A 76 -13.63 -0.81 -12.33
N ASN A 77 -14.33 0.05 -11.61
CA ASN A 77 -15.52 -0.23 -10.81
C ASN A 77 -16.82 0.25 -11.49
N LYS A 78 -16.89 0.21 -12.82
CA LYS A 78 -18.11 0.61 -13.57
C LYS A 78 -19.21 -0.44 -13.50
N GLU A 79 -18.83 -1.70 -13.72
CA GLU A 79 -19.76 -2.82 -13.75
C GLU A 79 -20.01 -3.39 -12.35
N ALA A 80 -18.95 -3.64 -11.59
CA ALA A 80 -19.04 -4.22 -10.25
C ALA A 80 -19.83 -3.32 -9.28
N LYS A 81 -19.61 -2.00 -9.31
CA LYS A 81 -20.21 -1.03 -8.37
C LYS A 81 -19.99 -1.39 -6.90
N ALA A 82 -18.79 -1.91 -6.60
CA ALA A 82 -18.38 -2.27 -5.25
C ALA A 82 -18.24 -1.03 -4.36
N ASN A 83 -18.59 -1.16 -3.08
CA ASN A 83 -18.35 -0.17 -2.04
C ASN A 83 -16.93 -0.29 -1.46
N VAL A 84 -16.44 -1.52 -1.40
CA VAL A 84 -15.08 -1.87 -0.95
C VAL A 84 -14.39 -2.70 -2.02
N ILE A 85 -13.15 -2.35 -2.35
CA ILE A 85 -12.31 -3.10 -3.29
C ILE A 85 -11.09 -3.58 -2.52
N ILE A 86 -11.02 -4.87 -2.26
CA ILE A 86 -9.87 -5.52 -1.63
C ILE A 86 -8.97 -6.04 -2.74
N ASN A 87 -7.70 -5.64 -2.69
CA ASN A 87 -6.65 -6.13 -3.57
C ASN A 87 -5.65 -6.90 -2.71
N GLU A 88 -5.70 -8.22 -2.75
CA GLU A 88 -4.89 -9.09 -1.92
C GLU A 88 -3.79 -9.79 -2.71
N VAL A 89 -2.56 -9.71 -2.21
CA VAL A 89 -1.42 -10.45 -2.76
C VAL A 89 -1.31 -11.82 -2.09
N THR A 90 -1.36 -12.87 -2.89
CA THR A 90 -1.18 -14.27 -2.48
C THR A 90 0.18 -14.84 -2.87
N GLY A 91 0.99 -14.09 -3.62
CA GLY A 91 2.38 -14.44 -3.90
C GLY A 91 3.29 -14.14 -2.71
N ASN A 92 4.61 -14.21 -2.94
CA ASN A 92 5.63 -14.06 -1.90
C ASN A 92 6.36 -12.70 -1.93
N GLU A 93 6.04 -11.83 -2.90
CA GLU A 93 6.67 -10.52 -3.04
C GLU A 93 5.90 -9.45 -2.26
N MET A 94 6.65 -8.49 -1.70
CA MET A 94 6.07 -7.27 -1.14
C MET A 94 5.48 -6.37 -2.24
N SER A 95 4.58 -5.46 -1.85
CA SER A 95 4.01 -4.48 -2.78
C SER A 95 4.75 -3.15 -2.74
N LEU A 96 5.17 -2.66 -3.91
CA LEU A 96 5.74 -1.34 -4.11
C LEU A 96 4.70 -0.41 -4.74
N ILE A 97 4.29 0.63 -4.01
CA ILE A 97 3.26 1.59 -4.42
C ILE A 97 3.93 2.94 -4.69
N ASN A 98 4.26 3.19 -5.96
CA ASN A 98 5.05 4.35 -6.40
C ASN A 98 4.22 5.38 -7.20
N GLY A 99 2.93 5.11 -7.42
CA GLY A 99 2.06 5.96 -8.24
C GLY A 99 0.65 6.13 -7.69
N ASN A 100 -0.28 6.45 -8.59
CA ASN A 100 -1.67 6.69 -8.25
C ASN A 100 -2.50 5.41 -8.38
N VAL A 101 -3.28 5.09 -7.36
CA VAL A 101 -4.40 4.14 -7.46
C VAL A 101 -5.67 4.92 -7.72
N ARG A 102 -6.32 4.70 -8.86
CA ARG A 102 -7.53 5.41 -9.26
C ARG A 102 -8.71 4.47 -9.34
N VAL A 103 -9.85 4.84 -8.76
CA VAL A 103 -11.12 4.14 -9.03
C VAL A 103 -11.87 4.83 -10.18
N GLU A 104 -12.22 4.08 -11.21
CA GLU A 104 -13.07 4.53 -12.33
C GLU A 104 -14.48 3.97 -12.16
N GLY A 105 -15.52 4.78 -12.37
CA GLY A 105 -16.89 4.41 -12.00
C GLY A 105 -17.27 4.88 -10.60
N LEU A 106 -18.00 4.03 -9.85
CA LEU A 106 -18.42 4.31 -8.47
C LEU A 106 -17.19 4.42 -7.56
N LYS A 107 -17.10 5.49 -6.76
CA LYS A 107 -16.01 5.65 -5.79
C LYS A 107 -16.14 4.56 -4.71
N ALA A 108 -15.01 3.97 -4.31
CA ALA A 108 -14.98 2.89 -3.34
C ALA A 108 -13.87 3.09 -2.30
N HIS A 109 -13.97 2.37 -1.19
CA HIS A 109 -12.88 2.17 -0.25
C HIS A 109 -11.91 1.17 -0.87
N VAL A 110 -10.66 1.59 -1.10
CA VAL A 110 -9.64 0.70 -1.65
C VAL A 110 -8.75 0.19 -0.51
N ILE A 111 -8.63 -1.13 -0.42
CA ILE A 111 -7.72 -1.84 0.48
C ILE A 111 -6.67 -2.56 -0.36
N ILE A 112 -5.39 -2.34 -0.03
CA ILE A 112 -4.28 -3.13 -0.57
C ILE A 112 -3.74 -3.99 0.59
N ALA A 113 -3.91 -5.30 0.46
CA ALA A 113 -3.52 -6.29 1.44
C ALA A 113 -2.34 -7.11 0.91
N ASN A 114 -1.24 -7.12 1.65
CA ASN A 114 -0.10 -7.96 1.30
C ASN A 114 0.59 -8.46 2.58
N PRO A 115 0.51 -9.77 2.90
CA PRO A 115 1.15 -10.31 4.11
C PRO A 115 2.68 -10.23 4.05
N ASN A 116 3.28 -10.03 2.88
CA ASN A 116 4.72 -9.87 2.65
C ASN A 116 5.22 -8.43 2.90
N GLY A 117 4.30 -7.49 3.12
CA GLY A 117 4.61 -6.08 3.40
C GLY A 117 4.30 -5.14 2.23
N ILE A 118 4.26 -3.84 2.56
CA ILE A 118 3.90 -2.78 1.62
C ILE A 118 4.83 -1.60 1.83
N GLU A 119 5.45 -1.13 0.75
CA GLU A 119 6.15 0.16 0.70
C GLU A 119 5.37 1.13 -0.18
N CYS A 120 4.97 2.27 0.37
CA CYS A 120 4.46 3.40 -0.38
C CYS A 120 5.53 4.48 -0.47
N ASN A 121 5.98 4.79 -1.69
CA ASN A 121 6.90 5.88 -1.96
C ASN A 121 6.18 6.95 -2.77
N GLN A 122 5.76 8.02 -2.10
CA GLN A 122 4.98 9.10 -2.69
C GLN A 122 3.71 8.61 -3.40
N CYS A 123 3.09 7.55 -2.89
CA CYS A 123 1.85 7.03 -3.44
C CYS A 123 0.71 8.04 -3.32
N SER A 124 -0.33 7.85 -4.14
CA SER A 124 -1.55 8.64 -4.13
C SER A 124 -2.76 7.77 -4.42
N ALA A 125 -3.94 8.25 -4.04
CA ALA A 125 -5.20 7.59 -4.37
C ALA A 125 -6.22 8.63 -4.86
N SER A 126 -6.89 8.34 -5.97
CA SER A 126 -7.87 9.24 -6.57
C SER A 126 -9.22 8.55 -6.76
N ARG A 127 -10.30 9.33 -6.58
CA ARG A 127 -11.69 8.85 -6.64
C ARG A 127 -12.00 7.70 -5.67
N VAL A 128 -11.34 7.68 -4.52
CA VAL A 128 -11.63 6.76 -3.42
C VAL A 128 -12.49 7.42 -2.34
N THR A 129 -13.25 6.63 -1.60
CA THR A 129 -13.93 7.08 -0.36
C THR A 129 -13.03 6.91 0.86
N ASP A 130 -12.15 5.90 0.83
CA ASP A 130 -11.08 5.68 1.81
C ASP A 130 -9.93 4.87 1.19
N PHE A 131 -8.74 4.90 1.80
CA PHE A 131 -7.55 4.19 1.32
C PHE A 131 -6.81 3.50 2.47
N THR A 132 -6.71 2.18 2.41
CA THR A 132 -6.07 1.36 3.45
C THR A 132 -4.92 0.54 2.88
N LEU A 133 -3.79 0.56 3.58
CA LEU A 133 -2.67 -0.35 3.35
C LEU A 133 -2.56 -1.29 4.56
N ILE A 134 -2.60 -2.60 4.30
CA ILE A 134 -2.57 -3.63 5.34
C ILE A 134 -1.53 -4.71 5.08
N SER A 135 -0.64 -4.96 6.05
CA SER A 135 0.34 -6.06 6.00
C SER A 135 -0.27 -7.38 6.47
N GLY A 136 -1.31 -7.84 5.79
CA GLY A 136 -2.06 -9.03 6.16
C GLY A 136 -2.78 -9.63 4.96
N LYS A 137 -3.61 -10.64 5.23
CA LYS A 137 -4.43 -11.33 4.25
C LYS A 137 -5.81 -11.61 4.82
N THR A 138 -6.82 -11.75 3.96
CA THR A 138 -8.16 -12.13 4.38
C THR A 138 -8.16 -13.53 5.02
N ASN A 139 -9.09 -13.74 5.95
CA ASN A 139 -9.50 -15.08 6.37
C ASN A 139 -10.75 -15.52 5.59
N ASP A 140 -11.33 -16.64 5.96
CA ASP A 140 -12.54 -17.19 5.33
C ASP A 140 -13.77 -16.27 5.40
N SER A 141 -13.76 -15.22 6.24
CA SER A 141 -14.89 -14.30 6.44
C SER A 141 -14.88 -13.08 5.51
N VAL A 142 -13.92 -12.95 4.59
CA VAL A 142 -13.77 -11.88 3.56
C VAL A 142 -13.60 -10.44 4.13
N SER A 143 -14.08 -10.16 5.33
CA SER A 143 -14.01 -8.87 6.04
C SER A 143 -12.95 -8.81 7.12
N ASP A 144 -12.34 -9.94 7.46
CA ASP A 144 -11.35 -10.04 8.53
C ASP A 144 -9.97 -10.34 7.95
N PHE A 145 -8.96 -9.71 8.52
CA PHE A 145 -7.58 -9.79 8.04
C PHE A 145 -6.65 -10.32 9.11
N ILE A 146 -5.97 -11.42 8.83
CA ILE A 146 -4.90 -11.94 9.67
C ILE A 146 -3.63 -11.14 9.36
N LEU A 147 -3.08 -10.47 10.37
CA LEU A 147 -1.89 -9.63 10.20
C LEU A 147 -0.60 -10.44 10.22
N SER A 148 0.37 -9.97 9.44
CA SER A 148 1.73 -10.47 9.47
C SER A 148 2.42 -10.13 10.79
N LYS A 149 3.17 -11.09 11.33
CA LYS A 149 4.00 -10.90 12.53
C LYS A 149 5.34 -10.24 12.22
N LYS A 150 5.82 -10.35 10.99
CA LYS A 150 7.22 -10.03 10.62
C LYS A 150 7.33 -8.84 9.68
N ASN A 151 6.37 -8.68 8.79
CA ASN A 151 6.41 -7.70 7.71
C ASN A 151 5.77 -6.37 8.13
N TYR A 152 5.91 -5.36 7.28
CA TYR A 152 5.65 -3.98 7.65
C TYR A 152 4.85 -3.24 6.59
N VAL A 153 4.30 -2.09 7.01
CA VAL A 153 3.85 -1.04 6.11
C VAL A 153 4.79 0.14 6.29
N SER A 154 5.44 0.59 5.22
CA SER A 154 6.36 1.72 5.24
C SER A 154 5.88 2.81 4.30
N ILE A 155 5.85 4.05 4.80
CA ILE A 155 5.49 5.25 4.06
C ILE A 155 6.73 6.12 3.92
N ARG A 156 7.23 6.28 2.69
CA ARG A 156 8.28 7.22 2.31
C ARG A 156 7.67 8.42 1.59
N GLY A 157 6.73 9.06 2.26
CA GLY A 157 5.96 10.19 1.76
C GLY A 157 4.65 9.82 1.04
N LEU A 158 3.72 10.78 1.05
CA LEU A 158 2.39 10.68 0.44
C LEU A 158 2.12 11.88 -0.46
N LYS A 159 1.53 11.64 -1.62
CA LYS A 159 0.94 12.68 -2.48
C LYS A 159 -0.54 12.87 -2.10
N ARG A 160 -1.41 13.19 -3.06
CA ARG A 160 -2.83 13.44 -2.77
C ARG A 160 -3.59 12.13 -2.54
N ILE A 161 -4.31 12.06 -1.42
CA ILE A 161 -5.32 11.03 -1.16
C ILE A 161 -6.68 11.71 -1.23
N ALA A 162 -7.54 11.34 -2.18
CA ALA A 162 -8.77 12.07 -2.47
C ALA A 162 -9.81 12.05 -1.34
N SER A 163 -9.83 10.99 -0.51
CA SER A 163 -10.62 10.90 0.72
C SER A 163 -10.09 11.81 1.83
N GLN A 164 -8.88 12.35 1.68
CA GLN A 164 -8.11 13.06 2.72
C GLN A 164 -7.79 12.20 3.94
N LYS A 165 -8.09 10.89 3.88
CA LYS A 165 -7.88 9.91 4.95
C LYS A 165 -7.09 8.73 4.42
N ILE A 166 -6.15 8.25 5.23
CA ILE A 166 -5.41 7.01 4.95
C ILE A 166 -5.32 6.19 6.22
N ASN A 167 -5.50 4.88 6.09
CA ASN A 167 -5.37 3.91 7.17
C ASN A 167 -4.15 3.01 6.92
N LEU A 168 -3.29 2.89 7.92
CA LEU A 168 -2.14 1.98 7.93
C LEU A 168 -2.39 0.93 9.00
N ILE A 169 -2.43 -0.33 8.60
CA ILE A 169 -2.77 -1.44 9.49
C ILE A 169 -1.64 -2.47 9.43
N SER A 170 -0.82 -2.53 10.47
CA SER A 170 0.34 -3.41 10.54
C SER A 170 0.93 -3.46 11.95
N ASN A 171 1.52 -4.59 12.32
CA ASN A 171 2.28 -4.69 13.57
C ASN A 171 3.70 -4.09 13.46
N LYS A 172 4.15 -3.70 12.27
CA LYS A 172 5.35 -2.88 12.07
C LYS A 172 5.07 -1.76 11.09
N ILE A 173 5.21 -0.51 11.54
CA ILE A 173 4.90 0.67 10.73
C ILE A 173 6.08 1.63 10.78
N PHE A 174 6.56 2.02 9.60
CA PHE A 174 7.63 3.00 9.43
C PHE A 174 7.12 4.22 8.67
N MET A 175 7.32 5.41 9.23
CA MET A 175 6.85 6.67 8.69
C MET A 175 8.01 7.60 8.43
N GLU A 176 8.19 7.96 7.16
CA GLU A 176 9.25 8.81 6.65
C GLU A 176 8.73 9.76 5.56
N GLY A 177 9.46 10.84 5.32
CA GLY A 177 9.22 11.71 4.18
C GLY A 177 7.96 12.56 4.25
N LYS A 178 7.78 13.41 3.24
CA LYS A 178 6.75 14.47 3.25
C LYS A 178 5.34 13.90 3.08
N LEU A 179 4.42 14.31 3.95
CA LEU A 179 2.99 14.03 3.80
C LEU A 179 2.31 15.27 3.18
N ASN A 180 1.62 15.09 2.05
CA ASN A 180 0.97 16.20 1.34
C ASN A 180 -0.09 16.90 2.22
N LYS A 181 -0.22 18.23 2.06
CA LYS A 181 -1.23 19.07 2.73
C LYS A 181 -2.68 18.65 2.46
N SER A 182 -2.93 17.93 1.37
CA SER A 182 -4.28 17.47 1.03
C SER A 182 -4.76 16.26 1.83
N ILE A 183 -3.95 15.75 2.76
CA ILE A 183 -4.32 14.67 3.66
C ILE A 183 -4.66 15.33 5.00
N ASP A 184 -5.82 15.00 5.53
CA ASP A 184 -6.36 15.57 6.77
C ASP A 184 -6.09 14.64 7.96
N THR A 185 -6.42 13.35 7.81
CA THR A 185 -6.34 12.36 8.88
C THR A 185 -5.49 11.15 8.47
N LEU A 186 -4.54 10.79 9.34
CA LEU A 186 -3.78 9.54 9.28
C LEU A 186 -4.23 8.63 10.43
N ASN A 187 -4.70 7.43 10.12
CA ASN A 187 -5.03 6.40 11.10
C ASN A 187 -3.97 5.31 11.07
N ILE A 188 -3.42 4.97 12.23
CA ILE A 188 -2.40 3.94 12.41
C ILE A 188 -2.93 2.93 13.41
N LEU A 189 -3.08 1.69 12.97
CA LEU A 189 -3.55 0.57 13.79
C LEU A 189 -2.44 -0.48 13.86
N SER A 190 -2.02 -0.81 15.07
CA SER A 190 -0.93 -1.75 15.35
C SER A 190 -1.21 -2.53 16.64
N GLY A 191 -0.58 -3.69 16.81
CA GLY A 191 -0.80 -4.56 17.96
C GLY A 191 -2.09 -5.38 17.84
N LEU A 192 -2.37 -5.86 16.64
CA LEU A 192 -3.55 -6.65 16.28
C LEU A 192 -3.12 -8.04 15.80
N GLN A 193 -3.85 -9.09 16.19
CA GLN A 193 -3.70 -10.41 15.56
C GLN A 193 -4.59 -10.52 14.31
N ILE A 194 -5.85 -10.11 14.47
CA ILE A 194 -6.87 -10.02 13.43
C ILE A 194 -7.36 -8.59 13.39
N TYR A 195 -7.48 -8.03 12.19
CA TYR A 195 -8.17 -6.78 11.94
C TYR A 195 -9.56 -7.08 11.39
N HIS A 196 -10.59 -6.60 12.08
CA HIS A 196 -11.97 -6.69 11.62
C HIS A 196 -12.37 -5.41 10.90
N LEU A 197 -12.82 -5.51 9.65
CA LEU A 197 -13.18 -4.34 8.83
C LEU A 197 -14.45 -3.64 9.31
N PHE A 198 -15.47 -4.41 9.71
CA PHE A 198 -16.80 -3.88 10.09
C PHE A 198 -17.16 -4.06 11.56
N SER A 199 -16.26 -4.64 12.36
CA SER A 199 -16.49 -4.88 13.78
C SER A 199 -15.37 -4.28 14.63
N LYS A 200 -15.52 -4.42 15.96
CA LYS A 200 -14.58 -3.85 16.91
C LYS A 200 -13.27 -4.65 16.90
N ASN A 201 -12.16 -3.93 16.97
CA ASN A 201 -10.82 -4.50 16.98
C ASN A 201 -10.26 -4.65 18.41
N GLU A 202 -9.50 -5.71 18.65
CA GLU A 202 -8.83 -6.02 19.92
C GLU A 202 -7.32 -5.82 19.83
N PHE A 203 -6.81 -4.84 20.59
CA PHE A 203 -5.40 -4.41 20.53
C PHE A 203 -4.58 -5.12 21.62
N ASN A 204 -4.32 -6.41 21.44
CA ASN A 204 -3.65 -7.30 22.42
C ASN A 204 -2.44 -8.03 21.84
N HIS A 205 -1.81 -7.47 20.80
CA HIS A 205 -0.58 -8.00 20.21
C HIS A 205 0.57 -7.00 20.28
N ASN A 206 1.80 -7.49 20.13
CA ASN A 206 2.97 -6.63 20.02
C ASN A 206 2.99 -5.93 18.66
N GLY A 207 3.25 -4.63 18.69
CA GLY A 207 3.49 -3.82 17.52
C GLY A 207 4.69 -2.90 17.68
N GLN A 208 5.10 -2.29 16.58
CA GLN A 208 6.10 -1.25 16.54
C GLN A 208 5.67 -0.18 15.54
N ILE A 209 5.69 1.07 15.99
CA ILE A 209 5.43 2.25 15.14
C ILE A 209 6.62 3.18 15.27
N SER A 210 7.24 3.55 14.15
CA SER A 210 8.37 4.47 14.16
C SER A 210 8.15 5.62 13.18
N PHE A 211 8.33 6.84 13.68
CA PHE A 211 8.38 8.06 12.88
C PHE A 211 9.81 8.58 12.83
N PHE A 212 10.38 8.71 11.64
CA PHE A 212 11.75 9.20 11.42
C PHE A 212 11.78 10.59 10.78
N GLU A 213 12.97 11.17 10.68
CA GLU A 213 13.21 12.51 10.15
C GLU A 213 12.60 12.70 8.74
N GLY A 214 12.19 13.95 8.44
CA GLY A 214 11.60 14.30 7.13
C GLY A 214 10.08 14.16 7.04
N VAL A 215 9.40 13.68 8.10
CA VAL A 215 7.93 13.69 8.19
C VAL A 215 7.40 15.13 8.33
N LYS A 216 7.17 15.78 7.18
CA LYS A 216 6.48 17.06 7.11
C LYS A 216 4.98 16.80 7.06
N ALA A 217 4.35 16.60 8.22
CA ALA A 217 2.92 16.34 8.33
C ALA A 217 2.13 17.65 8.47
N ASN A 218 1.54 18.10 7.36
CA ASN A 218 0.49 19.12 7.39
C ASN A 218 -0.90 18.51 7.64
N LEU A 219 -0.94 17.30 8.20
CA LEU A 219 -2.16 16.65 8.64
C LEU A 219 -2.79 17.47 9.77
N ASN A 220 -4.11 17.37 9.94
CA ASN A 220 -4.80 17.92 11.10
C ASN A 220 -4.85 16.89 12.24
N LYS A 221 -4.92 15.59 11.91
CA LYS A 221 -5.08 14.53 12.92
C LYS A 221 -4.25 13.29 12.59
N ILE A 222 -3.57 12.76 13.61
CA ILE A 222 -2.90 11.46 13.58
C ILE A 222 -3.51 10.62 14.69
N ASN A 223 -4.32 9.63 14.35
CA ASN A 223 -4.91 8.70 15.30
C ASN A 223 -4.06 7.44 15.36
N ILE A 224 -3.56 7.09 16.53
CA ILE A 224 -2.82 5.87 16.76
C ILE A 224 -3.63 5.00 17.73
N LYS A 225 -3.95 3.78 17.30
CA LYS A 225 -4.44 2.70 18.17
C LYS A 225 -3.40 1.60 18.20
N HIS A 226 -2.89 1.32 19.39
CA HIS A 226 -1.74 0.46 19.56
C HIS A 226 -2.00 -0.55 20.68
N GLY A 227 -1.54 -1.79 20.48
CA GLY A 227 -1.51 -2.81 21.52
C GLY A 227 -0.26 -2.68 22.39
N TYR A 228 0.43 -3.80 22.58
CA TYR A 228 1.71 -3.89 23.29
C TYR A 228 2.88 -3.41 22.41
N GLY A 229 4.02 -3.10 23.04
CA GLY A 229 5.26 -2.80 22.32
C GLY A 229 5.58 -1.32 22.26
N GLU A 230 6.13 -0.86 21.14
CA GLU A 230 6.85 0.41 21.08
C GLU A 230 6.26 1.39 20.08
N ILE A 231 6.16 2.66 20.50
CA ILE A 231 5.97 3.78 19.60
C ILE A 231 7.20 4.68 19.73
N TYR A 232 7.92 4.85 18.63
CA TYR A 232 9.09 5.69 18.54
C TYR A 232 8.80 6.93 17.70
N PHE A 233 9.22 8.08 18.21
CA PHE A 233 9.28 9.33 17.45
C PHE A 233 10.69 9.90 17.47
N ASP A 234 11.17 10.28 16.30
CA ASP A 234 12.22 11.28 16.24
C ASP A 234 11.76 12.61 16.89
N LYS A 235 12.65 13.24 17.66
CA LYS A 235 12.37 14.42 18.48
C LYS A 235 11.88 15.63 17.68
N ASP A 236 12.51 15.88 16.54
CA ASP A 236 12.15 17.03 15.71
C ASP A 236 10.77 16.83 15.11
N ILE A 237 10.48 15.59 14.69
CA ILE A 237 9.15 15.22 14.24
C ILE A 237 8.12 15.34 15.36
N TYR A 238 8.38 14.75 16.53
CA TYR A 238 7.48 14.80 17.67
C TYR A 238 7.08 16.24 17.99
N ASN A 239 8.04 17.17 18.02
CA ASN A 239 7.75 18.57 18.30
C ASN A 239 6.83 19.23 17.26
N ILE A 240 6.89 18.80 15.99
CA ILE A 240 6.04 19.29 14.89
C ILE A 240 4.62 18.73 14.99
N ILE A 241 4.46 17.47 15.40
CA ILE A 241 3.17 16.76 15.28
C ILE A 241 2.47 16.46 16.61
N LYS A 242 3.11 16.69 17.77
CA LYS A 242 2.55 16.35 19.09
C LYS A 242 1.14 16.89 19.36
N SER A 243 0.81 18.09 18.89
CA SER A 243 -0.52 18.69 19.06
C SER A 243 -1.61 18.04 18.20
N LYS A 244 -1.22 17.18 17.25
CA LYS A 244 -2.10 16.52 16.27
C LYS A 244 -2.25 15.03 16.55
N ILE A 245 -1.41 14.48 17.42
CA ILE A 245 -1.40 13.07 17.78
C ILE A 245 -2.49 12.81 18.82
N ASN A 246 -3.35 11.85 18.51
CA ASN A 246 -4.21 11.19 19.48
C ASN A 246 -3.80 9.72 19.58
N ILE A 247 -3.30 9.30 20.75
CA ILE A 247 -2.97 7.89 21.02
C ILE A 247 -4.07 7.32 21.91
N ASP A 248 -4.96 6.55 21.30
CA ASP A 248 -6.02 5.86 22.03
C ASP A 248 -5.48 4.50 22.48
N ARG A 249 -5.35 4.34 23.80
CA ARG A 249 -4.90 3.11 24.50
C ARG A 249 -3.40 2.83 24.31
N LEU A 250 -2.62 3.22 25.31
CA LEU A 250 -1.35 2.57 25.61
C LEU A 250 -1.65 1.52 26.68
N SER A 251 -1.35 0.26 26.41
CA SER A 251 -1.39 -0.77 27.46
C SER A 251 -0.30 -0.49 28.50
N GLU A 252 -0.40 -1.07 29.69
CA GLU A 252 0.66 -0.96 30.72
C GLU A 252 2.04 -1.46 30.24
N ASN A 253 2.06 -2.31 29.21
CA ASN A 253 3.27 -2.86 28.58
C ASN A 253 3.67 -2.14 27.28
N SER A 254 3.13 -0.93 27.04
CA SER A 254 3.50 -0.11 25.89
C SER A 254 4.50 0.96 26.31
N ALA A 255 5.51 1.20 25.49
CA ALA A 255 6.50 2.26 25.71
C ALA A 255 6.45 3.31 24.59
N LEU A 256 6.41 4.57 24.99
CA LEU A 256 6.54 5.72 24.09
C LEU A 256 7.98 6.26 24.21
N TYR A 257 8.75 6.13 23.14
CA TYR A 257 10.11 6.63 23.04
C TYR A 257 10.17 7.87 22.16
N ILE A 258 10.85 8.89 22.65
CA ILE A 258 11.18 10.10 21.89
C ILE A 258 12.71 10.19 21.87
N SER A 259 13.31 10.36 20.69
CA SER A 259 14.77 10.50 20.60
C SER A 259 15.28 11.71 21.40
N ARG A 260 16.56 11.68 21.78
CA ARG A 260 17.19 12.75 22.56
C ARG A 260 17.46 13.99 21.71
#